data_AF-A0A1K2FWF6-F1
#
_entry.id   AF-A0A1K2FWF6-F1
#
_cell.length_a   1.000
_cell.length_b   1.000
_cell.length_c   1.000
_cell.angle_alpha   90.00
_cell.angle_beta   90.00
_cell.angle_gamma   90.00
#
_symmetry.space_group_name_H-M   'P 1'
#
loop_
_entity.id
_entity.type
_entity.pdbx_description
1 polymer ?
#
loop_
_entity_poly.entity_id
_entity_poly.type
_entity_poly.pdbx_seq_one_letter_code
_entity_poly.pdbx_strand_id
1 'polypeptide(L)'
;MAQKALGRLVNFTPAADGKWISLQDAGGVLFECYLAGAVGDTYTLQEAKDSSGTGAQNLAVITEYYTNTGDGTDAWVKRTQPAAATVVTAASATQNAMAVEVQGTSLDDGYKYVKLTSTGAGLVFANTRDLMAQRAPEMLPAMGA
;
A
#
# COMPACT_ATOMS: atom_id res chain seq x y z
N MET A 1 -5.88 -18.00 -23.30
CA MET A 1 -6.33 -16.59 -23.22
C MET A 1 -5.30 -15.81 -22.42
N ALA A 2 -4.71 -14.74 -22.96
CA ALA A 2 -3.77 -13.92 -22.22
C ALA A 2 -4.53 -13.16 -21.11
N GLN A 3 -4.21 -13.45 -19.85
CA GLN A 3 -4.75 -12.70 -18.70
C GLN A 3 -4.33 -11.23 -18.83
N LYS A 4 -5.31 -10.32 -18.80
CA LYS A 4 -5.10 -8.87 -18.83
C LYS A 4 -4.75 -8.41 -17.41
N ALA A 5 -3.55 -7.88 -17.21
CA ALA A 5 -2.95 -7.26 -16.00
C ALA A 5 -3.22 -7.93 -14.63
N LEU A 6 -4.48 -8.10 -14.22
CA LEU A 6 -4.90 -8.76 -12.99
C LEU A 6 -4.40 -10.21 -12.94
N GLY A 7 -3.74 -10.58 -11.84
CA GLY A 7 -3.15 -11.91 -11.64
C GLY A 7 -1.92 -12.21 -12.49
N ARG A 8 -1.46 -11.24 -13.30
CA ARG A 8 -0.23 -11.33 -14.09
C ARG A 8 0.82 -10.30 -13.68
N LEU A 9 0.41 -9.03 -13.63
CA LEU A 9 1.26 -7.88 -13.30
C LEU A 9 0.92 -7.29 -11.95
N VAL A 10 -0.37 -7.30 -11.60
CA VAL A 10 -0.88 -6.64 -10.39
C VAL A 10 -2.08 -7.38 -9.82
N ASN A 11 -2.26 -7.32 -8.50
CA ASN A 11 -3.49 -7.67 -7.81
C ASN A 11 -4.04 -6.44 -7.09
N PHE A 12 -5.35 -6.22 -7.20
CA PHE A 12 -6.03 -5.07 -6.62
C PHE A 12 -6.72 -5.43 -5.32
N THR A 13 -6.49 -4.62 -4.29
CA THR A 13 -7.22 -4.68 -3.02
C THR A 13 -7.76 -3.28 -2.70
N PRO A 14 -9.00 -2.95 -3.10
CA PRO A 14 -9.50 -1.59 -3.02
C PRO A 14 -9.92 -1.12 -1.62
N ALA A 15 -10.09 -2.04 -0.67
CA ALA A 15 -10.41 -1.75 0.73
C ALA A 15 -9.35 -2.37 1.65
N ALA A 16 -8.10 -1.93 1.47
CA ALA A 16 -6.92 -2.44 2.15
C ALA A 16 -6.66 -1.81 3.52
N ASP A 17 -7.44 -0.80 3.92
CA ASP A 17 -7.19 -0.08 5.18
C ASP A 17 -7.24 -1.04 6.38
N GLY A 18 -6.13 -1.08 7.12
CA GLY A 18 -5.99 -1.94 8.28
C GLY A 18 -5.93 -3.44 7.94
N LYS A 19 -5.75 -3.83 6.67
CA LYS A 19 -5.68 -5.24 6.24
C LYS A 19 -4.26 -5.68 5.91
N TRP A 20 -3.94 -6.90 6.30
CA TRP A 20 -2.66 -7.54 5.97
C TRP A 20 -2.63 -8.00 4.51
N ILE A 21 -1.68 -7.48 3.76
CA ILE A 21 -1.42 -7.76 2.36
C ILE A 21 -0.19 -8.65 2.27
N SER A 22 -0.34 -9.83 1.68
CA SER A 22 0.78 -10.75 1.46
C SER A 22 1.70 -10.21 0.37
N LEU A 23 3.00 -10.22 0.64
CA LEU A 23 4.06 -9.99 -0.35
C LEU A 23 4.77 -11.30 -0.73
N GLN A 24 4.21 -12.45 -0.34
CA GLN A 24 4.69 -13.74 -0.82
C GLN A 24 4.51 -13.81 -2.33
N ASP A 25 5.58 -14.16 -3.04
CA ASP A 25 5.61 -14.23 -4.50
C ASP A 25 5.27 -12.90 -5.21
N ALA A 26 5.63 -11.75 -4.61
CA ALA A 26 5.46 -10.43 -5.21
C ALA A 26 6.72 -9.58 -5.05
N GLY A 27 6.97 -8.68 -6.01
CA GLY A 27 8.08 -7.71 -5.90
C GLY A 27 7.81 -6.60 -4.89
N GLY A 28 6.54 -6.26 -4.65
CA GLY A 28 6.14 -5.25 -3.68
C GLY A 28 4.67 -4.88 -3.76
N VAL A 29 4.29 -3.82 -3.04
CA VAL A 29 2.95 -3.24 -3.06
C VAL A 29 3.02 -1.73 -3.17
N LEU A 30 2.16 -1.17 -4.01
CA LEU A 30 1.86 0.25 -4.05
C LEU A 30 0.55 0.50 -3.31
N PHE A 31 0.63 1.19 -2.18
CA PHE A 31 -0.56 1.71 -1.50
C PHE A 31 -0.93 3.04 -2.12
N GLU A 32 -2.18 3.17 -2.57
CA GLU A 32 -2.78 4.43 -3.00
C GLU A 32 -3.88 4.77 -1.99
N CYS A 33 -3.87 5.99 -1.48
CA CYS A 33 -4.81 6.44 -0.47
C CYS A 33 -5.54 7.67 -0.98
N TYR A 34 -6.83 7.80 -0.64
CA TYR A 34 -7.64 8.96 -0.98
C TYR A 34 -8.51 9.39 0.20
N LEU A 35 -8.47 10.67 0.55
CA LEU A 35 -9.32 11.26 1.58
C LEU A 35 -9.89 12.59 1.10
N ALA A 36 -11.21 12.66 1.00
CA ALA A 36 -11.90 13.89 0.61
C ALA A 36 -11.91 14.95 1.72
N GLY A 37 -12.09 16.21 1.34
CA GLY A 37 -12.31 17.30 2.28
C GLY A 37 -11.04 17.96 2.82
N ALA A 38 -9.86 17.66 2.26
CA ALA A 38 -8.61 18.36 2.54
C ALA A 38 -8.19 18.40 4.02
N VAL A 39 -8.56 17.39 4.80
CA VAL A 39 -8.28 17.31 6.25
C VAL A 39 -6.90 16.74 6.58
N GLY A 40 -6.19 16.20 5.60
CA GLY A 40 -4.94 15.45 5.83
C GLY A 40 -5.20 14.13 6.56
N ASP A 41 -4.16 13.30 6.64
CA ASP A 41 -4.24 11.98 7.27
C ASP A 41 -2.86 11.49 7.71
N THR A 42 -2.86 10.59 8.70
CA THR A 42 -1.68 9.84 9.14
C THR A 42 -1.84 8.38 8.72
N TYR A 43 -0.87 7.90 7.95
CA TYR A 43 -0.79 6.52 7.53
C TYR A 43 0.35 5.83 8.28
N THR A 44 0.09 4.65 8.84
CA THR A 44 1.10 3.84 9.55
C THR A 44 1.31 2.52 8.82
N LEU A 45 2.56 2.25 8.44
CA LEU A 45 3.00 1.02 7.81
C LEU A 45 3.50 0.04 8.88
N GLN A 46 2.96 -1.16 8.82
CA GLN A 46 3.35 -2.28 9.67
C GLN A 46 3.65 -3.51 8.81
N GLU A 47 4.45 -4.42 9.36
CA GLU A 47 4.68 -5.75 8.81
C GLU A 47 4.27 -6.84 9.79
N ALA A 48 3.97 -8.04 9.29
CA ALA A 48 3.68 -9.23 10.10
C ALA A 48 4.21 -10.52 9.44
N LYS A 49 4.35 -11.58 10.25
CA LYS A 49 4.79 -12.91 9.80
C LYS A 49 3.67 -13.72 9.13
N ASP A 50 2.43 -13.45 9.54
CA ASP A 50 1.23 -14.08 9.00
C ASP A 50 0.09 -13.07 8.84
N SER A 51 -0.98 -13.53 8.24
CA SER A 51 -2.20 -12.75 8.00
C SER A 51 -3.03 -12.45 9.25
N SER A 52 -2.69 -13.05 10.38
CA SER A 52 -3.32 -12.77 11.68
C SER A 52 -2.60 -11.64 12.43
N GLY A 53 -1.47 -11.15 11.90
CA GLY A 53 -0.67 -10.11 12.54
C GLY A 53 0.33 -10.64 13.56
N THR A 54 0.69 -11.92 13.51
CA THR A 54 1.68 -12.48 14.44
C THR A 54 3.02 -11.75 14.29
N GLY A 55 3.55 -11.28 15.42
CA GLY A 55 4.79 -10.52 15.47
C GLY A 55 4.69 -9.12 14.86
N ALA A 56 3.49 -8.56 14.68
CA ALA A 56 3.32 -7.28 14.01
C ALA A 56 4.19 -6.16 14.61
N GLN A 57 4.89 -5.44 13.75
CA GLN A 57 5.73 -4.32 14.14
C GLN A 57 5.69 -3.19 13.09
N ASN A 58 6.14 -2.01 13.48
CA ASN A 58 6.25 -0.87 12.58
C ASN A 58 7.42 -1.07 11.62
N LEU A 59 7.18 -0.90 10.33
CA LEU A 59 8.21 -1.04 9.30
C LEU A 59 8.72 0.34 8.88
N ALA A 60 9.85 0.77 9.43
CA ALA A 60 10.38 2.11 9.26
C ALA A 60 11.25 2.28 8.01
N VAL A 61 10.65 2.11 6.83
CA VAL A 61 11.38 2.10 5.54
C VAL A 61 10.95 3.22 4.57
N ILE A 62 9.91 3.98 4.91
CA ILE A 62 9.37 5.00 4.03
C ILE A 62 10.29 6.23 4.08
N THR A 63 11.01 6.44 2.99
CA THR A 63 11.84 7.62 2.76
C THR A 63 11.26 8.53 1.66
N GLU A 64 10.33 7.99 0.88
CA GLU A 64 9.74 8.63 -0.29
C GLU A 64 8.28 8.22 -0.44
N TYR A 65 7.44 9.20 -0.78
CA TYR A 65 6.03 9.00 -1.13
C TYR A 65 5.59 10.12 -2.08
N TYR A 66 4.40 9.99 -2.65
CA TYR A 66 3.86 10.94 -3.60
C TYR A 66 2.50 11.45 -3.16
N THR A 67 2.17 12.67 -3.56
CA THR A 67 0.88 13.30 -3.24
C THR A 67 0.31 14.01 -4.47
N ASN A 68 -1.00 14.03 -4.63
CA ASN A 68 -1.72 14.84 -5.63
C ASN A 68 -3.17 15.11 -5.19
N THR A 69 -3.94 15.74 -6.09
CA THR A 69 -5.35 16.08 -5.88
C THR A 69 -6.29 14.87 -5.94
N GLY A 70 -5.85 13.75 -6.53
CA GLY A 70 -6.61 12.51 -6.62
C GLY A 70 -7.70 12.47 -7.71
N ASP A 71 -7.89 13.58 -8.44
CA ASP A 71 -8.85 13.70 -9.56
C ASP A 71 -8.17 13.82 -10.94
N GLY A 72 -6.84 13.71 -10.97
CA GLY A 72 -6.03 13.80 -12.19
C GLY A 72 -5.81 15.22 -12.72
N THR A 73 -6.22 16.27 -11.98
CA THR A 73 -6.01 17.66 -12.39
C THR A 73 -4.57 18.13 -12.18
N ASP A 74 -3.89 17.58 -11.18
CA ASP A 74 -2.51 17.92 -10.83
C ASP A 74 -1.55 16.72 -10.94
N ALA A 75 -0.29 17.03 -11.25
CA ALA A 75 0.78 16.05 -11.29
C ALA A 75 1.13 15.51 -9.89
N TRP A 76 1.63 14.27 -9.84
CA TRP A 76 2.15 13.68 -8.61
C TRP A 76 3.42 14.40 -8.15
N VAL A 77 3.39 14.87 -6.90
CA VAL A 77 4.52 15.56 -6.26
C VAL A 77 5.24 14.60 -5.34
N LYS A 78 6.53 14.36 -5.61
CA LYS A 78 7.44 13.59 -4.76
C LYS A 78 7.66 14.31 -3.43
N ARG A 79 7.56 13.56 -2.34
CA ARG A 79 7.86 13.97 -0.97
C ARG A 79 8.94 13.04 -0.43
N THR A 80 9.85 13.58 0.38
CA THR A 80 10.90 12.81 1.03
C THR A 80 10.93 13.08 2.52
N GLN A 81 11.38 12.09 3.29
CA GLN A 81 11.51 12.15 4.74
C GLN A 81 12.63 11.21 5.22
N PRO A 82 13.16 11.41 6.45
CA PRO A 82 13.92 10.35 7.11
C PRO A 82 13.11 9.06 7.18
N ALA A 83 13.78 7.91 7.11
CA ALA A 83 13.12 6.61 7.14
C ALA A 83 12.18 6.51 8.35
N ALA A 84 10.89 6.31 8.07
CA ALA A 84 9.87 6.17 9.10
C ALA A 84 8.80 5.18 8.67
N ALA A 85 8.03 4.70 9.65
CA ALA A 85 6.87 3.86 9.41
C ALA A 85 5.60 4.68 9.17
N THR A 86 5.67 6.00 9.36
CA THR A 86 4.51 6.89 9.30
C THR A 86 4.67 7.90 8.17
N VAL A 87 3.56 8.20 7.51
CA VAL A 87 3.43 9.30 6.55
C VAL A 87 2.30 10.20 7.04
N VAL A 88 2.61 11.47 7.24
CA VAL A 88 1.61 12.49 7.57
C VAL A 88 1.40 13.36 6.34
N THR A 89 0.19 13.29 5.79
CA THR A 89 -0.26 14.16 4.71
C THR A 89 -0.89 15.40 5.31
N ALA A 90 -0.49 16.57 4.82
CA ALA A 90 -1.01 17.84 5.33
C ALA A 90 -2.46 18.06 4.88
N ALA A 91 -3.23 18.75 5.71
CA ALA A 91 -4.50 19.35 5.32
C ALA A 91 -4.23 20.45 4.28
N SER A 92 -4.36 20.12 3.00
CA SER A 92 -4.24 21.07 1.90
C SER A 92 -5.44 20.91 0.98
N ALA A 93 -6.06 22.04 0.61
CA ALA A 93 -7.22 22.07 -0.30
C ALA A 93 -6.96 21.31 -1.62
N THR A 94 -5.70 21.19 -2.02
CA THR A 94 -5.25 20.52 -3.24
C THR A 94 -4.76 19.09 -3.03
N GLN A 95 -4.60 18.58 -1.81
CA GLN A 95 -4.03 17.24 -1.59
C GLN A 95 -5.06 16.33 -0.95
N ASN A 96 -5.56 15.40 -1.75
CA ASN A 96 -6.52 14.39 -1.31
C ASN A 96 -6.07 12.97 -1.63
N ALA A 97 -4.91 12.79 -2.26
CA ALA A 97 -4.34 11.47 -2.53
C ALA A 97 -2.86 11.37 -2.16
N MET A 98 -2.49 10.16 -1.75
CA MET A 98 -1.14 9.79 -1.38
C MET A 98 -0.81 8.42 -1.96
N ALA A 99 0.40 8.25 -2.48
CA ALA A 99 0.90 6.96 -2.93
C ALA A 99 2.24 6.64 -2.26
N VAL A 100 2.36 5.46 -1.69
CA VAL A 100 3.59 4.96 -1.07
C VAL A 100 3.85 3.52 -1.50
N GLU A 101 5.09 3.25 -1.86
CA GLU A 101 5.52 1.95 -2.34
C GLU A 101 6.38 1.23 -1.30
N VAL A 102 6.15 -0.06 -1.13
CA VAL A 102 6.91 -0.93 -0.24
C VAL A 102 7.42 -2.11 -1.06
N GLN A 103 8.74 -2.27 -1.13
CA GLN A 103 9.37 -3.41 -1.80
C GLN A 103 9.31 -4.63 -0.87
N GLY A 104 9.11 -5.82 -1.43
CA GLY A 104 9.14 -7.07 -0.65
C GLY A 104 10.50 -7.32 0.01
N THR A 105 11.58 -6.81 -0.60
CA THR A 105 12.95 -6.88 -0.06
C THR A 105 13.21 -5.92 1.10
N SER A 106 12.25 -5.05 1.43
CA SER A 106 12.35 -4.12 2.56
C SER A 106 11.83 -4.71 3.86
N LEU A 107 11.26 -5.91 3.85
CA LEU A 107 10.76 -6.60 5.05
C LEU A 107 11.89 -7.16 5.89
N ASP A 108 11.67 -7.21 7.20
CA ASP A 108 12.57 -7.92 8.11
C ASP A 108 12.52 -9.44 7.85
N ASP A 109 13.59 -10.14 8.25
CA ASP A 109 13.71 -11.58 8.06
C ASP A 109 12.52 -12.35 8.68
N GLY A 110 11.87 -13.16 7.85
CA GLY A 110 10.72 -13.98 8.25
C GLY A 110 9.37 -13.27 8.22
N TYR A 111 9.32 -11.98 7.90
CA TYR A 111 8.09 -11.24 7.65
C TYR A 111 7.64 -11.39 6.20
N LYS A 112 6.33 -11.40 5.99
CA LYS A 112 5.72 -11.74 4.68
C LYS A 112 4.50 -10.89 4.33
N TYR A 113 4.00 -10.13 5.28
CA TYR A 113 2.78 -9.35 5.15
C TYR A 113 3.04 -7.90 5.52
N VAL A 114 2.37 -6.97 4.85
CA VAL A 114 2.37 -5.54 5.19
C VAL A 114 0.96 -5.02 5.32
N LYS A 115 0.79 -3.96 6.09
CA LYS A 115 -0.48 -3.28 6.29
C LYS A 115 -0.23 -1.78 6.38
N LEU A 116 -1.02 -1.02 5.64
CA LEU A 116 -1.11 0.42 5.82
C LEU A 116 -2.43 0.71 6.55
N THR A 117 -2.35 1.49 7.63
CA THR A 117 -3.52 1.90 8.41
C THR A 117 -3.67 3.41 8.36
N SER A 118 -4.82 3.89 7.90
CA SER A 118 -5.23 5.29 7.96
C SER A 118 -5.79 5.63 9.34
N THR A 119 -5.62 6.88 9.78
CA THR A 119 -6.32 7.42 10.96
C THR A 119 -7.60 8.18 10.60
N GLY A 120 -7.76 8.53 9.33
CA GLY A 120 -8.91 9.19 8.76
C GLY A 120 -9.97 8.20 8.27
N ALA A 121 -11.03 8.74 7.67
CA ALA A 121 -12.11 7.97 7.05
C ALA A 121 -11.92 7.81 5.53
N GLY A 122 -10.65 7.75 5.09
CA GLY A 122 -10.27 7.68 3.68
C GLY A 122 -10.35 6.27 3.11
N LEU A 123 -10.06 6.15 1.82
CA LEU A 123 -9.85 4.88 1.14
C LEU A 123 -8.35 4.57 1.12
N VAL A 124 -8.02 3.30 1.32
CA VAL A 124 -6.68 2.75 1.11
C VAL A 124 -6.80 1.58 0.14
N PHE A 125 -6.16 1.72 -1.00
CA PHE A 125 -6.03 0.71 -2.05
C PHE A 125 -4.64 0.09 -1.96
N ALA A 126 -4.53 -1.22 -2.06
CA ALA A 126 -3.24 -1.91 -2.19
C ALA A 126 -3.14 -2.60 -3.54
N ASN A 127 -2.08 -2.27 -4.27
CA ASN A 127 -1.76 -2.79 -5.59
C ASN A 127 -0.50 -3.66 -5.49
N THR A 128 -0.66 -4.96 -5.23
CA THR A 128 0.47 -5.90 -5.18
C THR A 128 0.99 -6.12 -6.59
N ARG A 129 2.27 -5.86 -6.85
CA ARG A 129 2.85 -5.88 -8.19
C ARG A 129 4.01 -6.87 -8.34
N ASP A 130 4.41 -7.10 -9.58
CA ASP A 130 5.52 -7.98 -9.96
C ASP A 130 5.35 -9.39 -9.40
N LEU A 131 4.19 -9.97 -9.72
CA LEU A 131 3.81 -11.31 -9.27
C LEU A 131 4.78 -12.34 -9.87
N MET A 132 5.45 -13.09 -8.99
CA MET A 132 6.38 -14.16 -9.38
C MET A 132 5.61 -15.37 -9.93
N ALA A 133 4.36 -15.57 -9.51
CA ALA A 133 3.46 -16.60 -10.01
C ALA A 133 2.21 -15.98 -10.65
N GLN A 134 1.99 -16.27 -11.93
CA GLN A 134 0.78 -15.84 -12.65
C GLN A 134 -0.40 -16.75 -12.32
N ARG A 135 -1.56 -16.17 -12.05
CA ARG A 135 -2.79 -16.88 -11.71
C ARG A 135 -3.98 -16.29 -12.46
N ALA A 136 -4.96 -17.14 -12.74
CA ALA A 136 -6.26 -16.64 -13.19
C ALA A 136 -6.87 -15.73 -12.10
N PRO A 137 -7.53 -14.61 -12.47
CA PRO A 137 -8.16 -13.71 -11.51
C PRO A 137 -9.04 -14.43 -10.48
N GLU A 138 -9.79 -15.44 -10.93
CA GLU A 138 -10.65 -16.28 -10.10
C GLU A 138 -9.89 -17.24 -9.15
N MET A 139 -8.59 -17.40 -9.36
CA MET A 139 -7.68 -18.24 -8.55
C MET A 139 -6.75 -17.40 -7.67
N LEU A 140 -6.97 -16.10 -7.58
CA LEU A 140 -6.19 -15.23 -6.70
C LEU A 140 -6.46 -15.59 -5.23
N PRO A 141 -5.41 -15.69 -4.40
CA PRO A 141 -5.60 -15.94 -2.98
C PRO A 141 -6.43 -14.82 -2.36
N ALA A 142 -7.36 -15.19 -1.47
CA ALA A 142 -8.08 -14.23 -0.66
C ALA A 142 -7.08 -13.43 0.20
N MET A 143 -7.40 -12.16 0.49
CA MET A 143 -6.62 -11.36 1.42
C MET A 143 -6.44 -12.10 2.74
N GLY A 144 -5.20 -12.23 3.18
CA GLY A 144 -4.88 -12.88 4.44
C GLY A 144 -4.99 -14.41 4.46
N ALA A 145 -5.02 -15.07 3.29
CA ALA A 145 -4.76 -16.50 3.19
C ALA A 145 -3.25 -16.80 3.07
#